data_AF-A0A2V8NRS0-F1
#
_entry.id   AF-A0A2V8NRS0-F1
#
_cell.length_a   1.000
_cell.length_b   1.000
_cell.length_c   1.000
_cell.angle_alpha   90.00
_cell.angle_beta   90.00
_cell.angle_gamma   90.00
#
_symmetry.space_group_name_H-M   'P 1'
#
loop_
_entity.id
_entity.type
_entity.pdbx_description
1 polymer ?
#
loop_
_entity_poly.entity_id
_entity_poly.type
_entity_poly.pdbx_seq_one_letter_code
_entity_poly.pdbx_strand_id
1 'polypeptide(L)'
;MGLAARCVVILLAIMSAWSIGVMIDRYIAFSQARKQSREFAPAVAGCLKEGKIEEAISVAEQNKRSHLAKVVEAGLQEFRAHSVSREIAGEQIESSRRACERAEAIVNAELKRGLSGLATIGATAPFVGLFGTTVGIINAFKGMSSEKSAGLSAVAGGISEALVTTAFGLFVAVPAVWAYNWFTNKVEAFGIEMTNSSSELIDYFLKQQQGGRK
;
A
#
# COMPACT_ATOMS: atom_id res chain seq x y z
N MET A 1 -19.92 -19.18 -26.23
CA MET A 1 -19.51 -17.92 -25.57
C MET A 1 -19.72 -16.78 -26.54
N GLY A 2 -20.79 -16.01 -26.33
CA GLY A 2 -21.03 -14.78 -27.09
C GLY A 2 -19.85 -13.81 -27.00
N LEU A 3 -19.64 -12.99 -28.03
CA LEU A 3 -18.51 -12.06 -28.12
C LEU A 3 -18.40 -11.16 -26.87
N ALA A 4 -19.54 -10.67 -26.38
CA ALA A 4 -19.60 -9.85 -25.17
C ALA A 4 -19.09 -10.58 -23.91
N ALA A 5 -19.47 -11.84 -23.70
CA ALA A 5 -19.03 -12.62 -22.55
C ALA A 5 -17.51 -12.86 -22.59
N ARG A 6 -16.96 -13.15 -23.78
CA ARG A 6 -15.51 -13.29 -23.97
C ARG A 6 -14.76 -12.00 -23.62
N CYS A 7 -15.23 -10.86 -24.11
CA CYS A 7 -14.62 -9.56 -23.80
C CYS A 7 -14.63 -9.27 -22.29
N VAL A 8 -15.74 -9.55 -21.60
CA VAL A 8 -15.87 -9.37 -20.15
C VAL A 8 -14.89 -10.26 -19.39
N VAL A 9 -14.80 -11.55 -19.75
CA VAL A 9 -13.86 -12.48 -19.09
C VAL A 9 -12.41 -12.08 -19.33
N ILE A 10 -12.05 -11.64 -20.54
CA ILE A 10 -10.70 -11.14 -20.84
C ILE A 10 -10.38 -9.90 -20.01
N LEU A 11 -11.32 -8.95 -19.91
CA LEU A 11 -11.15 -7.75 -19.09
C LEU A 11 -10.94 -8.11 -17.61
N LEU A 12 -11.77 -9.01 -17.06
CA LEU A 12 -11.65 -9.51 -15.70
C LEU A 12 -10.32 -10.24 -15.47
N ALA A 13 -9.83 -10.99 -16.47
CA ALA A 13 -8.53 -11.66 -16.39
C ALA A 13 -7.37 -10.66 -16.33
N ILE A 14 -7.43 -9.55 -17.09
CA ILE A 14 -6.45 -8.46 -17.02
C ILE A 14 -6.50 -7.79 -15.63
N MET A 15 -7.69 -7.49 -15.11
CA MET A 15 -7.85 -6.94 -13.75
C MET A 15 -7.26 -7.89 -12.70
N SER A 16 -7.50 -9.20 -12.83
CA SER A 16 -6.96 -10.22 -11.95
C SER A 16 -5.43 -10.29 -11.98
N ALA A 17 -4.84 -10.33 -13.18
CA ALA A 17 -3.39 -10.38 -13.36
C ALA A 17 -2.71 -9.13 -12.76
N TRP A 18 -3.28 -7.94 -12.99
CA TRP A 18 -2.78 -6.70 -12.40
C TRP A 18 -2.90 -6.70 -10.88
N SER A 19 -4.05 -7.13 -10.34
CA SER A 19 -4.28 -7.27 -8.89
C SER A 19 -3.23 -8.18 -8.25
N ILE A 20 -2.98 -9.36 -8.83
CA ILE A 20 -1.97 -10.31 -8.35
C ILE A 20 -0.57 -9.71 -8.40
N GLY A 21 -0.22 -9.00 -9.48
CA GLY A 21 1.07 -8.30 -9.58
C GLY A 21 1.29 -7.30 -8.44
N VAL A 22 0.27 -6.48 -8.15
CA VAL A 22 0.32 -5.52 -7.02
C VAL A 22 0.40 -6.25 -5.68
N MET A 23 -0.37 -7.33 -5.49
CA MET A 23 -0.33 -8.12 -4.25
C MET A 23 1.08 -8.65 -3.96
N ILE A 24 1.75 -9.23 -4.96
CA ILE A 24 3.11 -9.76 -4.80
C ILE A 24 4.11 -8.63 -4.52
N ASP A 25 4.09 -7.56 -5.31
CA ASP A 25 5.00 -6.42 -5.14
C ASP A 25 4.87 -5.80 -3.74
N ARG A 26 3.64 -5.58 -3.26
CA ARG A 26 3.38 -5.02 -1.94
C ARG A 26 3.77 -5.97 -0.81
N TYR A 27 3.52 -7.27 -0.97
CA TYR A 27 3.92 -8.27 0.02
C TYR A 27 5.44 -8.28 0.22
N ILE A 28 6.20 -8.27 -0.88
CA ILE A 28 7.66 -8.24 -0.85
C ILE A 28 8.15 -6.92 -0.22
N ALA A 29 7.62 -5.78 -0.66
CA ALA A 29 8.00 -4.46 -0.14
C ALA A 29 7.77 -4.37 1.38
N PHE A 30 6.60 -4.82 1.87
CA PHE A 30 6.27 -4.72 3.29
C PHE A 30 7.06 -5.71 4.13
N SER A 31 7.33 -6.91 3.61
CA SER A 31 8.18 -7.89 4.29
C SER A 31 9.60 -7.37 4.46
N GLN A 32 10.14 -6.72 3.43
CA GLN A 32 11.50 -6.15 3.48
C GLN A 32 11.56 -4.93 4.40
N ALA A 33 10.59 -4.03 4.32
CA ALA A 33 10.49 -2.88 5.21
C ALA A 33 10.45 -3.31 6.67
N ARG A 34 9.59 -4.29 7.01
CA ARG A 34 9.49 -4.83 8.36
C ARG A 34 10.78 -5.50 8.84
N LYS A 35 11.44 -6.28 7.98
CA LYS A 35 12.70 -6.95 8.33
C LYS A 35 13.79 -5.93 8.66
N GLN A 36 14.02 -4.96 7.76
CA GLN A 36 15.04 -3.93 7.98
C GLN A 36 14.70 -3.03 9.17
N SER A 37 13.43 -2.66 9.38
CA SER A 37 13.04 -1.85 10.55
C SER A 37 13.31 -2.56 11.88
N ARG A 38 13.16 -3.89 11.93
CA ARG A 38 13.47 -4.68 13.13
C ARG A 38 14.97 -4.80 13.40
N GLU A 39 15.80 -4.78 12.35
CA GLU A 39 17.27 -4.75 12.47
C GLU A 39 17.76 -3.34 12.83
N PHE A 40 17.14 -2.31 12.24
CA PHE A 40 17.48 -0.90 12.43
C PHE A 40 17.17 -0.37 13.83
N ALA A 41 15.98 -0.64 14.36
CA ALA A 41 15.51 -0.08 15.64
C ALA A 41 16.48 -0.28 16.83
N PRO A 42 17.01 -1.49 17.11
CA PRO A 42 17.98 -1.65 18.20
C PRO A 42 19.34 -1.01 17.89
N ALA A 43 19.77 -1.02 16.62
CA ALA A 43 21.05 -0.46 16.21
C ALA A 43 21.08 1.07 16.39
N VAL A 44 20.04 1.77 15.91
CA VAL A 44 19.95 3.22 16.07
C VAL A 44 19.79 3.63 17.53
N ALA A 45 19.04 2.87 18.33
CA ALA A 45 18.91 3.13 19.76
C ALA A 45 20.25 3.01 20.50
N GLY A 46 21.14 2.10 20.09
CA GLY A 46 22.51 2.00 20.62
C GLY A 46 23.35 3.23 20.28
N CYS A 47 23.39 3.62 18.99
CA CYS A 47 24.15 4.78 18.54
C CYS A 47 23.68 6.09 19.20
N LEU A 48 22.36 6.29 19.34
CA LEU A 48 21.79 7.46 19.99
C LEU A 48 22.16 7.52 21.48
N LYS A 49 22.14 6.40 22.21
CA LYS A 49 22.57 6.36 23.62
C LYS A 49 24.03 6.76 23.82
N GLU A 50 24.89 6.41 22.87
CA GLU A 50 26.31 6.76 22.89
C GLU A 50 26.59 8.17 22.33
N GLY A 51 25.56 8.91 21.89
CA GLY A 51 25.69 10.23 21.30
C GLY A 51 26.28 10.25 19.88
N LYS A 52 26.36 9.08 19.22
CA LYS A 52 27.02 8.91 17.93
C LYS A 52 26.05 9.12 16.76
N ILE A 53 25.72 10.39 16.50
CA ILE A 53 24.78 10.80 15.45
C ILE A 53 25.25 10.36 14.05
N GLU A 54 26.55 10.46 13.76
CA GLU A 54 27.09 10.10 12.44
C GLU A 54 26.96 8.59 12.16
N GLU A 55 27.22 7.75 13.17
CA GLU A 55 27.00 6.30 13.06
C GLU A 55 25.51 5.97 12.90
N ALA A 56 24.63 6.67 13.62
CA ALA A 56 23.18 6.50 13.49
C ALA A 56 22.68 6.81 12.07
N ILE A 57 23.21 7.87 11.42
CA ILE A 57 22.92 8.19 10.02
C ILE A 57 23.43 7.08 9.09
N SER A 58 24.67 6.61 9.28
CA SER A 58 25.25 5.55 8.44
C SER A 58 24.47 4.23 8.55
N VAL A 59 24.02 3.87 9.75
CA VAL A 59 23.17 2.68 9.97
C VAL A 59 21.81 2.85 9.28
N ALA A 60 21.25 4.06 9.24
CA ALA A 60 20.01 4.34 8.52
C ALA A 60 20.19 4.22 6.99
N GLU A 61 21.29 4.76 6.45
CA GLU A 61 21.64 4.67 5.02
C GLU A 61 21.83 3.23 4.53
N GLN A 62 22.26 2.32 5.40
CA GLN A 62 22.37 0.88 5.09
C GLN A 62 21.00 0.19 5.02
N ASN A 63 19.96 0.77 5.65
CA ASN A 63 18.62 0.20 5.79
C ASN A 63 17.56 0.96 4.96
N LYS A 64 17.85 1.25 3.69
CA LYS A 64 17.00 2.09 2.80
C LYS A 64 15.56 1.61 2.59
N ARG A 65 15.24 0.34 2.87
CA ARG A 65 13.88 -0.20 2.74
C ARG A 65 13.10 -0.10 4.05
N SER A 66 13.76 0.16 5.18
CA SER A 66 13.10 0.38 6.46
C SER A 66 12.34 1.71 6.46
N HIS A 67 11.07 1.64 6.83
CA HIS A 67 10.25 2.84 7.04
C HIS A 67 10.77 3.69 8.21
N LEU A 68 11.29 3.05 9.26
CA LEU A 68 11.88 3.74 10.41
C LEU A 68 13.19 4.44 10.04
N ALA A 69 14.07 3.76 9.30
CA ALA A 69 15.35 4.32 8.89
C ALA A 69 15.16 5.59 8.07
N LYS A 70 14.25 5.59 7.09
CA LYS A 70 13.97 6.77 6.25
C LYS A 70 13.52 7.99 7.06
N VAL A 71 12.67 7.79 8.07
CA VAL A 71 12.14 8.89 8.89
C VAL A 71 13.21 9.39 9.87
N VAL A 72 13.90 8.48 10.55
CA VAL A 72 14.93 8.82 11.54
C VAL A 72 16.15 9.45 10.87
N GLU A 73 16.55 8.97 9.69
CA GLU A 73 17.62 9.56 8.87
C GLU A 73 17.32 11.03 8.55
N ALA A 74 16.11 11.34 8.10
CA ALA A 74 15.72 12.71 7.76
C ALA A 74 15.80 13.64 8.97
N GLY A 75 15.35 13.18 10.14
CA GLY A 75 15.48 13.95 11.40
C GLY A 75 16.93 14.14 11.83
N LEU A 76 17.76 13.10 11.74
CA LEU A 76 19.18 13.15 12.13
C LEU A 76 20.01 14.05 11.20
N GLN A 77 19.77 13.99 9.89
CA GLN A 77 20.46 14.83 8.91
C GLN A 77 20.16 16.31 9.14
N GLU A 78 18.89 16.66 9.39
CA GLU A 78 18.49 18.03 9.65
C GLU A 78 19.04 18.55 10.99
N PHE A 79 19.00 17.72 12.03
CA PHE A 79 19.59 18.04 13.33
C PHE A 79 21.08 18.34 13.19
N ARG A 80 21.81 17.51 12.43
CA ARG A 80 23.24 17.71 12.15
C ARG A 80 23.47 19.00 11.36
N ALA A 81 22.73 19.24 10.29
CA ALA A 81 22.89 20.43 9.45
C ALA A 81 22.72 21.72 10.25
N HIS A 82 21.69 21.77 11.11
CA HIS A 82 21.41 22.92 11.95
C HIS A 82 22.31 23.02 13.18
N SER A 83 22.91 21.92 13.67
CA SER A 83 23.89 21.97 14.77
C SER A 83 25.17 22.75 14.43
N VAL A 84 25.51 22.87 13.14
CA VAL A 84 26.65 23.65 12.64
C VAL A 84 26.33 25.15 12.53
N SER A 85 25.07 25.49 12.23
CA SER A 85 24.59 26.87 12.16
C SER A 85 24.11 27.33 13.54
N ARG A 86 24.89 28.20 14.19
CA ARG A 86 24.69 28.68 15.57
C ARG A 86 23.44 29.56 15.80
N GLU A 87 22.46 29.53 14.89
CA GLU A 87 21.30 30.40 14.92
C GLU A 87 20.16 29.71 15.70
N ILE A 88 19.79 30.36 16.81
CA ILE A 88 18.59 30.16 17.63
C ILE A 88 18.46 28.77 18.29
N ALA A 89 18.63 28.76 19.62
CA ALA A 89 18.39 27.59 20.45
C ALA A 89 16.92 27.13 20.33
N GLY A 90 16.71 25.93 19.77
CA GLY A 90 15.38 25.31 19.61
C GLY A 90 14.96 25.13 18.15
N GLU A 91 15.47 25.94 17.21
CA GLU A 91 15.13 25.85 15.79
C GLU A 91 15.67 24.56 15.14
N GLN A 92 16.78 24.02 15.67
CA GLN A 92 17.39 22.76 15.23
C GLN A 92 16.48 21.53 15.51
N ILE A 93 15.77 21.54 16.64
CA ILE A 93 14.85 20.44 16.99
C ILE A 93 13.55 20.57 16.20
N GLU A 94 13.07 21.79 16.02
CA GLU A 94 11.85 22.05 15.25
C GLU A 94 12.04 21.72 13.75
N SER A 95 13.18 22.10 13.16
CA SER A 95 13.55 21.70 11.79
C SER A 95 13.61 20.18 11.64
N SER A 96 14.25 19.49 12.59
CA SER A 96 14.30 18.02 12.63
C SER A 96 12.91 17.38 12.72
N ARG A 97 12.02 17.93 13.56
CA ARG A 97 10.61 17.49 13.65
C ARG A 97 9.90 17.63 12.31
N ARG A 98 10.02 18.80 11.67
CA ARG A 98 9.43 19.04 10.33
C ARG A 98 10.01 18.10 9.28
N ALA A 99 11.30 17.76 9.37
CA ALA A 99 11.93 16.79 8.47
C ALA A 99 11.37 15.38 8.65
N CYS A 100 11.20 14.92 9.90
CA CYS A 100 10.54 13.65 10.19
C CYS A 100 9.09 13.63 9.66
N GLU A 101 8.29 14.67 9.93
CA GLU A 101 6.89 14.75 9.46
C GLU A 101 6.79 14.70 7.93
N ARG A 102 7.69 15.39 7.22
CA ARG A 102 7.77 15.31 5.75
C ARG A 102 8.14 13.90 5.29
N ALA A 103 9.14 13.28 5.93
CA ALA A 103 9.56 11.92 5.60
C ALA A 103 8.44 10.90 5.86
N GLU A 104 7.72 11.02 6.99
CA GLU A 104 6.55 10.21 7.32
C GLU A 104 5.48 10.29 6.22
N ALA A 105 5.16 11.50 5.76
CA ALA A 105 4.19 11.70 4.69
C ALA A 105 4.61 11.05 3.36
N ILE A 106 5.89 11.20 2.98
CA ILE A 106 6.45 10.61 1.76
C ILE A 106 6.43 9.08 1.84
N VAL A 107 6.93 8.50 2.94
CA VAL A 107 6.98 7.05 3.14
C VAL A 107 5.57 6.46 3.22
N ASN A 108 4.62 7.13 3.88
CA ASN A 108 3.23 6.69 3.90
C ASN A 108 2.62 6.63 2.49
N ALA A 109 2.88 7.65 1.65
CA ALA A 109 2.44 7.66 0.26
C ALA A 109 3.08 6.52 -0.57
N GLU A 110 4.38 6.26 -0.37
CA GLU A 110 5.08 5.14 -1.03
C GLU A 110 4.49 3.77 -0.64
N LEU A 111 4.16 3.59 0.65
CA LEU A 111 3.55 2.35 1.16
C LEU A 111 2.13 2.13 0.60
N LYS A 112 1.36 3.21 0.41
CA LYS A 112 0.01 3.17 -0.20
C LYS A 112 -0.01 2.92 -1.71
N ARG A 113 1.14 2.98 -2.39
CA ARG A 113 1.22 2.86 -3.85
C ARG A 113 0.60 1.55 -4.33
N GLY A 114 -0.37 1.64 -5.24
CA GLY A 114 -1.06 0.48 -5.84
C GLY A 114 -2.27 -0.04 -5.06
N LEU A 115 -2.43 0.32 -3.78
CA LEU A 115 -3.59 -0.11 -2.98
C LEU A 115 -4.90 0.48 -3.53
N SER A 116 -4.87 1.71 -4.06
CA SER A 116 -6.05 2.33 -4.67
C SER A 116 -6.62 1.51 -5.83
N GLY A 117 -5.76 0.92 -6.67
CA GLY A 117 -6.24 0.08 -7.75
C GLY A 117 -6.77 -1.28 -7.28
N LEU A 118 -6.23 -1.85 -6.20
CA LEU A 118 -6.86 -3.03 -5.55
C LEU A 118 -8.26 -2.69 -5.04
N ALA A 119 -8.44 -1.53 -4.43
CA ALA A 119 -9.76 -1.05 -3.99
C ALA A 119 -10.71 -0.86 -5.18
N THR A 120 -10.25 -0.23 -6.27
CA THR A 120 -11.06 -0.03 -7.47
C THR A 120 -11.45 -1.37 -8.10
N ILE A 121 -10.52 -2.32 -8.25
CA ILE A 121 -10.82 -3.66 -8.80
C ILE A 121 -11.79 -4.40 -7.90
N GLY A 122 -11.55 -4.40 -6.59
CA GLY A 122 -12.43 -5.02 -5.61
C GLY A 122 -13.86 -4.48 -5.66
N ALA A 123 -14.03 -3.18 -5.86
CA ALA A 123 -15.34 -2.55 -5.97
C ALA A 123 -16.01 -2.72 -7.34
N THR A 124 -15.24 -2.75 -8.44
CA THR A 124 -15.79 -2.69 -9.80
C THR A 124 -15.91 -4.04 -10.51
N ALA A 125 -15.05 -5.02 -10.19
CA ALA A 125 -15.06 -6.35 -10.82
C ALA A 125 -16.41 -7.09 -10.73
N PRO A 126 -17.17 -7.04 -9.61
CA PRO A 126 -18.50 -7.65 -9.54
C PRO A 126 -19.49 -7.02 -10.54
N PHE A 127 -19.44 -5.70 -10.71
CA PHE A 127 -20.31 -4.98 -11.64
C PHE A 127 -19.94 -5.26 -13.11
N VAL A 128 -18.66 -5.44 -13.40
CA VAL A 128 -18.19 -5.89 -14.72
C VAL A 128 -18.72 -7.30 -15.03
N GLY A 129 -18.68 -8.21 -14.05
CA GLY A 129 -19.26 -9.55 -14.17
C GLY A 129 -20.78 -9.53 -14.39
N LEU A 130 -21.50 -8.73 -13.59
CA LEU A 130 -22.95 -8.51 -13.70
C LEU A 130 -23.34 -7.95 -15.07
N PHE A 131 -22.56 -7.00 -15.60
CA PHE A 131 -22.77 -6.47 -16.95
C PHE A 131 -22.67 -7.59 -18.01
N GLY A 132 -21.66 -8.47 -17.90
CA GLY A 132 -21.54 -9.63 -18.78
C GLY A 132 -22.76 -10.55 -18.73
N THR A 133 -23.30 -10.77 -17.54
CA THR A 133 -24.50 -11.60 -17.36
C THR A 133 -25.72 -10.96 -17.98
N THR A 134 -25.94 -9.65 -17.74
CA THR A 134 -27.06 -8.90 -18.31
C THR A 134 -27.05 -8.93 -19.84
N VAL A 135 -25.88 -8.69 -20.46
CA VAL A 135 -25.74 -8.75 -21.92
C VAL A 135 -25.92 -10.18 -22.45
N GLY A 136 -25.38 -11.18 -21.75
CA GLY A 136 -25.54 -12.59 -22.11
C GLY A 136 -27.01 -13.04 -22.11
N ILE A 137 -27.77 -12.65 -21.09
CA ILE A 137 -29.20 -12.93 -20.99
C ILE A 137 -29.97 -12.24 -22.13
N ILE A 138 -29.70 -10.96 -22.41
CA ILE A 138 -30.33 -10.23 -23.53
C ILE A 138 -30.10 -10.95 -24.86
N ASN A 139 -28.87 -11.43 -25.11
CA ASN A 139 -28.55 -12.13 -26.35
C ASN A 139 -29.21 -13.51 -26.44
N ALA A 140 -29.34 -14.23 -25.32
CA ALA A 140 -30.06 -15.50 -25.27
C ALA A 140 -31.54 -15.33 -25.65
N PHE A 141 -32.22 -14.33 -25.07
CA PHE A 141 -33.63 -14.04 -25.40
C PHE A 141 -33.82 -13.55 -26.84
N LYS A 142 -32.89 -12.75 -27.38
CA LYS A 142 -32.93 -12.34 -28.79
C LYS A 142 -32.81 -13.54 -29.74
N GLY A 143 -31.90 -14.47 -29.47
CA GLY A 143 -31.76 -15.71 -30.26
C GLY A 143 -33.05 -16.53 -30.30
N MET A 144 -33.68 -16.72 -29.15
CA MET A 144 -34.97 -17.43 -29.04
C MET A 144 -36.07 -16.77 -29.88
N SER A 145 -36.14 -15.43 -29.88
CA SER A 145 -37.13 -14.70 -30.69
C SER A 145 -36.92 -14.86 -32.20
N SER A 146 -35.67 -15.02 -32.65
CA SER A 146 -35.32 -15.16 -34.07
C SER A 146 -35.57 -16.57 -34.61
N GLU A 147 -35.33 -17.60 -33.80
CA GLU A 147 -35.44 -19.00 -34.25
C GLU A 147 -36.88 -19.55 -34.22
N LYS A 148 -37.86 -18.76 -33.73
CA LYS A 148 -39.25 -19.21 -33.47
C LYS A 148 -39.32 -20.50 -32.63
N SER A 149 -38.24 -20.83 -31.91
CA SER A 149 -38.11 -21.99 -31.05
C SER A 149 -38.45 -21.56 -29.63
N ALA A 150 -39.57 -22.04 -29.08
CA ALA A 150 -40.08 -21.62 -27.77
C ALA A 150 -39.59 -22.49 -26.60
N GLY A 151 -38.52 -23.27 -26.79
CA GLY A 151 -38.02 -24.20 -25.78
C GLY A 151 -37.03 -23.57 -24.81
N LEU A 152 -37.16 -23.86 -23.51
CA LEU A 152 -36.18 -23.47 -22.47
C LEU A 152 -34.75 -23.89 -22.83
N SER A 153 -34.60 -25.05 -23.49
CA SER A 153 -33.32 -25.58 -23.95
C SER A 153 -32.60 -24.67 -24.94
N ALA A 154 -33.33 -23.84 -25.71
CA ALA A 154 -32.75 -22.92 -26.69
C ALA A 154 -31.98 -21.76 -26.03
N VAL A 155 -32.36 -21.35 -24.81
CA VAL A 155 -31.72 -20.24 -24.08
C VAL A 155 -30.80 -20.69 -22.95
N ALA A 156 -30.96 -21.93 -22.47
CA ALA A 156 -30.24 -22.46 -21.30
C ALA A 156 -28.71 -22.33 -21.43
N GLY A 157 -28.16 -22.62 -22.62
CA GLY A 157 -26.72 -22.49 -22.88
C GLY A 157 -26.22 -21.04 -22.75
N GLY A 158 -26.93 -20.09 -23.38
CA GLY A 158 -26.56 -18.67 -23.34
C GLY A 158 -26.66 -18.08 -21.93
N ILE A 159 -27.66 -18.49 -21.15
CA ILE A 159 -27.83 -18.07 -19.76
C ILE A 159 -26.73 -18.67 -18.87
N SER A 160 -26.39 -19.95 -19.06
CA SER A 160 -25.30 -20.60 -18.32
C SER A 160 -23.96 -19.88 -18.54
N GLU A 161 -23.62 -19.58 -19.80
CA GLU A 161 -22.40 -18.81 -20.13
C GLU A 161 -22.43 -17.41 -19.51
N ALA A 162 -23.59 -16.75 -19.50
CA ALA A 162 -23.77 -15.45 -18.89
C ALA A 162 -23.52 -15.50 -17.37
N LEU A 163 -23.95 -16.54 -16.66
CA LEU A 163 -23.74 -16.66 -15.22
C LEU A 163 -22.26 -16.85 -14.85
N VAL A 164 -21.48 -17.49 -15.73
CA VAL A 164 -20.02 -17.66 -15.51
C VAL A 164 -19.30 -16.32 -15.41
N THR A 165 -19.74 -15.28 -16.14
CA THR A 165 -19.08 -13.95 -16.08
C THR A 165 -19.23 -13.30 -14.70
N THR A 166 -20.39 -13.44 -14.06
CA THR A 166 -20.60 -12.94 -12.69
C THR A 166 -19.78 -13.72 -11.68
N ALA A 167 -19.76 -15.06 -11.77
CA ALA A 167 -18.95 -15.89 -10.90
C ALA A 167 -17.46 -15.51 -10.99
N PHE A 168 -16.96 -15.26 -12.20
CA PHE A 168 -15.59 -14.81 -12.41
C PHE A 168 -15.34 -13.40 -11.86
N GLY A 169 -16.30 -12.48 -12.02
CA GLY A 169 -16.23 -11.14 -11.43
C GLY A 169 -16.06 -11.17 -9.91
N LEU A 170 -16.81 -12.03 -9.23
CA LEU A 170 -16.68 -12.26 -7.78
C LEU A 170 -15.34 -12.90 -7.41
N PHE A 171 -14.88 -13.88 -8.19
CA PHE A 171 -13.60 -14.54 -7.98
C PHE A 171 -12.42 -13.55 -8.07
N VAL A 172 -12.50 -12.54 -8.93
CA VAL A 172 -11.48 -11.48 -9.02
C VAL A 172 -11.63 -10.46 -7.88
N ALA A 173 -12.85 -10.09 -7.52
CA ALA A 173 -13.13 -9.05 -6.53
C ALA A 173 -12.73 -9.45 -5.11
N VAL A 174 -13.10 -10.67 -4.67
CA VAL A 174 -12.95 -11.10 -3.27
C VAL A 174 -11.47 -11.07 -2.81
N PRO A 175 -10.52 -11.68 -3.55
CA PRO A 175 -9.10 -11.61 -3.17
C PRO A 175 -8.55 -10.18 -3.20
N ALA A 176 -8.98 -9.35 -4.16
CA ALA A 176 -8.53 -7.96 -4.25
C ALA A 176 -8.96 -7.14 -3.03
N VAL A 177 -10.20 -7.30 -2.56
CA VAL A 177 -10.70 -6.64 -1.34
C VAL A 177 -9.96 -7.13 -0.09
N TRP A 178 -9.76 -8.44 0.05
CA TRP A 178 -9.01 -9.00 1.17
C TRP A 178 -7.59 -8.46 1.24
N ALA A 179 -6.89 -8.46 0.11
CA ALA A 179 -5.54 -7.93 0.01
C ALA A 179 -5.51 -6.43 0.32
N TYR A 180 -6.43 -5.64 -0.26
CA TYR A 180 -6.53 -4.21 0.02
C TYR A 180 -6.68 -3.93 1.53
N ASN A 181 -7.60 -4.61 2.21
CA ASN A 181 -7.82 -4.44 3.64
C ASN A 181 -6.59 -4.84 4.46
N TRP A 182 -5.97 -5.98 4.11
CA TRP A 182 -4.77 -6.44 4.80
C TRP A 182 -3.60 -5.47 4.65
N PHE A 183 -3.32 -5.00 3.43
CA PHE A 183 -2.26 -4.04 3.18
C PHE A 183 -2.55 -2.69 3.84
N THR A 184 -3.79 -2.21 3.81
CA THR A 184 -4.17 -0.94 4.45
C THR A 184 -3.90 -0.98 5.95
N ASN A 185 -4.31 -2.05 6.64
CA ASN A 185 -4.02 -2.24 8.06
C ASN A 185 -2.50 -2.28 8.34
N LYS A 186 -1.70 -2.84 7.43
CA LYS A 186 -0.24 -2.85 7.55
C LYS A 186 0.37 -1.46 7.37
N VAL A 187 -0.13 -0.66 6.42
CA VAL A 187 0.31 0.73 6.24
C VAL A 187 0.02 1.56 7.49
N GLU A 188 -1.16 1.38 8.09
CA GLU A 188 -1.51 2.07 9.34
C GLU A 188 -0.57 1.69 10.49
N ALA A 189 -0.27 0.39 10.66
CA ALA A 189 0.69 -0.07 11.65
C ALA A 189 2.09 0.53 11.43
N PHE A 190 2.59 0.54 10.18
CA PHE A 190 3.86 1.19 9.86
C PHE A 190 3.82 2.70 10.10
N GLY A 191 2.69 3.36 9.84
CA GLY A 191 2.47 4.76 10.18
C GLY A 191 2.69 5.04 11.66
N ILE A 192 2.04 4.26 12.53
CA ILE A 192 2.18 4.38 13.99
C ILE A 192 3.64 4.14 14.42
N GLU A 193 4.30 3.12 13.86
CA GLU A 193 5.72 2.84 14.16
C GLU A 193 6.64 4.01 13.78
N MET A 194 6.40 4.66 12.63
CA MET A 194 7.16 5.84 12.20
C MET A 194 6.94 7.03 13.13
N THR A 195 5.68 7.36 13.45
CA THR A 195 5.35 8.49 14.33
C THR A 195 5.91 8.30 15.74
N ASN A 196 5.90 7.07 16.27
CA ASN A 196 6.54 6.75 17.55
C ASN A 196 8.04 6.96 17.49
N SER A 197 8.71 6.45 16.44
CA SER A 197 10.17 6.57 16.30
C SER A 197 10.62 8.02 16.10
N SER A 198 9.85 8.80 15.33
CA SER A 198 10.02 10.24 15.17
C SER A 198 9.89 10.97 16.50
N SER A 199 8.86 10.65 17.29
CA SER A 199 8.65 11.26 18.61
C SER A 199 9.78 10.92 19.60
N GLU A 200 10.20 9.65 19.65
CA GLU A 200 11.33 9.21 20.47
C GLU A 200 12.63 9.93 20.09
N LEU A 201 12.87 10.15 18.79
CA LEU A 201 14.03 10.90 18.29
C LEU A 201 14.01 12.36 18.78
N ILE A 202 12.85 13.01 18.69
CA ILE A 202 12.72 14.41 19.15
C ILE A 202 12.87 14.52 20.68
N ASP A 203 12.30 13.58 21.43
CA ASP A 203 12.49 13.51 22.89
C ASP A 203 13.96 13.33 23.28
N TYR A 204 14.70 12.53 22.50
CA TYR A 204 16.14 12.38 22.67
C TYR A 204 16.87 13.72 22.47
N PHE A 205 16.58 14.46 21.40
CA PHE A 205 17.20 15.78 21.16
C PHE A 205 16.86 16.79 22.27
N LEU A 206 15.62 16.81 22.76
CA LEU A 206 15.20 17.68 23.86
C LEU A 206 15.97 17.38 25.15
N LYS A 207 16.16 16.10 25.50
CA LYS A 207 16.95 15.68 26.66
C LYS A 207 18.42 16.07 26.53
N GLN A 208 19.01 15.91 25.34
CA GLN A 208 20.41 16.27 25.09
C GLN A 208 20.63 17.78 25.27
N GLN A 209 19.70 18.62 24.78
CA GLN A 209 19.78 20.07 24.92
C GLN A 209 19.63 20.54 26.37
N GLN A 210 18.83 19.85 27.20
CA GLN A 210 18.70 20.15 28.62
C GLN A 210 19.92 19.68 29.44
N GLY A 211 20.50 18.53 29.08
CA GLY A 211 21.69 17.98 29.72
C GLY A 211 22.97 18.81 29.48
N GLY A 212 23.11 19.43 28.31
CA GLY A 212 24.22 20.33 27.98
C GLY A 212 24.12 21.75 28.55
N ARG A 213 23.10 22.02 29.38
CA ARG A 213 22.83 23.33 30.00
C ARG A 213 23.23 23.40 31.49
N LYS A 214 23.94 22.38 31.98
CA LYS A 214 24.62 22.34 33.29
C LYS A 214 26.12 22.44 33.08
#